data_AF-A0A813HZL0-F1
#
_entry.id   AF-A0A813HZL0-F1
#
_cell.length_a   1.000
_cell.length_b   1.000
_cell.length_c   1.000
_cell.angle_alpha   90.00
_cell.angle_beta   90.00
_cell.angle_gamma   90.00
#
_symmetry.space_group_name_H-M   'P 1'
#
loop_
_entity.id
_entity.type
_entity.pdbx_description
1 polymer ?
#
loop_
_entity_poly.entity_id
_entity_poly.type
_entity_poly.pdbx_seq_one_letter_code
_entity_poly.pdbx_strand_id
1 'polypeptide(L)'
;ARGSAGRSGGHAAKGAGKSEGHSLRWWTDVAEVCPLSGFPIALLPYPPFKLQAVSPQRGSRETPKLVDGPYLVLSVLCSWRFEVLGKALTVADVNALDLYMKRCKLGPFRLGRALELLSEHSPEAHKELEEIRFTARRRLEGLKHIQRVRLTRGGEVQPAAEGSGRVEAVTGTQHDASMSEERTTPAVVGQQGRRQQQQPQ
;
A
#
# COMPACT_ATOMS: atom_id res chain seq x y z
N ALA A 1 33.15 -35.14 26.77
CA ALA A 1 33.00 -35.18 28.23
C ALA A 1 32.13 -34.01 28.67
N ARG A 2 31.10 -34.27 29.50
CA ARG A 2 30.49 -33.43 30.55
C ARG A 2 30.20 -31.95 30.18
N GLY A 3 28.99 -31.40 30.26
CA GLY A 3 27.81 -31.72 31.07
C GLY A 3 27.03 -30.41 31.32
N SER A 4 25.92 -30.52 32.07
CA SER A 4 25.03 -29.46 32.58
C SER A 4 23.92 -29.01 31.62
N ALA A 5 22.72 -29.57 31.64
CA ALA A 5 21.75 -29.77 32.74
C ALA A 5 21.14 -28.47 33.31
N GLY A 6 19.83 -28.34 33.08
CA GLY A 6 18.88 -27.92 34.09
C GLY A 6 18.66 -26.41 34.25
N ARG A 7 17.45 -25.96 33.92
CA ARG A 7 16.63 -25.16 34.84
C ARG A 7 15.17 -25.11 34.38
N SER A 8 14.42 -26.04 34.97
CA SER A 8 12.98 -25.97 35.20
C SER A 8 12.70 -24.86 36.20
N GLY A 9 11.71 -24.01 35.92
CA GLY A 9 11.27 -22.96 36.84
C GLY A 9 9.97 -22.36 36.35
N GLY A 10 8.85 -22.96 36.76
CA GLY A 10 7.52 -22.45 36.47
C GLY A 10 7.20 -21.20 37.27
N HIS A 11 6.35 -20.33 36.73
CA HIS A 11 5.53 -19.43 37.51
C HIS A 11 4.14 -19.33 36.88
N ALA A 12 3.17 -19.77 37.66
CA ALA A 12 1.76 -19.53 37.46
C ALA A 12 1.45 -18.06 37.80
N ALA A 13 0.78 -17.37 36.89
CA ALA A 13 -0.07 -16.22 37.20
C ALA A 13 -1.12 -16.10 36.09
N LYS A 14 -2.21 -16.88 36.24
CA LYS A 14 -3.35 -16.89 35.33
C LYS A 14 -4.30 -15.75 35.71
N GLY A 15 -3.83 -14.51 35.53
CA GLY A 15 -4.66 -13.31 35.65
C GLY A 15 -5.42 -13.09 34.35
N ALA A 16 -6.70 -13.51 34.31
CA ALA A 16 -7.64 -13.13 33.26
C ALA A 16 -8.03 -11.65 33.44
N GLY A 17 -7.06 -10.75 33.27
CA GLY A 17 -7.35 -9.34 33.05
C GLY A 17 -8.08 -9.24 31.72
N LYS A 18 -9.29 -8.66 31.74
CA LYS A 18 -9.97 -8.18 30.55
C LYS A 18 -8.99 -7.25 29.84
N SER A 19 -8.24 -7.79 28.87
CA SER A 19 -7.38 -7.02 28.02
C SER A 19 -8.30 -6.13 27.21
N GLU A 20 -8.43 -4.87 27.64
CA GLU A 20 -8.91 -3.78 26.81
C GLU A 20 -8.22 -3.97 25.47
N GLY A 21 -9.02 -4.38 24.47
CA GLY A 21 -8.51 -4.78 23.18
C GLY A 21 -7.96 -3.55 22.50
N HIS A 22 -6.68 -3.23 22.75
CA HIS A 22 -5.96 -2.25 21.98
C HIS A 22 -6.11 -2.66 20.52
N SER A 23 -6.83 -1.82 19.76
CA SER A 23 -6.97 -1.98 18.32
C SER A 23 -5.57 -2.25 17.77
N LEU A 24 -5.39 -3.38 17.07
CA LEU A 24 -4.13 -3.76 16.40
C LEU A 24 -3.64 -2.67 15.41
N ARG A 25 -4.43 -1.61 15.22
CA ARG A 25 -4.22 -0.51 14.30
C ARG A 25 -4.33 0.81 15.07
N TRP A 26 -3.23 1.25 15.69
CA TRP A 26 -3.17 2.52 16.46
C TRP A 26 -3.74 3.76 15.73
N TRP A 27 -3.77 3.73 14.39
CA TRP A 27 -4.26 4.84 13.58
C TRP A 27 -5.79 4.88 13.44
N THR A 28 -6.52 3.86 13.89
CA THR A 28 -8.01 3.85 13.85
C THR A 28 -8.64 4.83 14.81
N ASP A 29 -7.89 5.24 15.83
CA ASP A 29 -8.38 6.14 16.87
C ASP A 29 -8.03 7.61 16.58
N VAL A 30 -7.38 7.86 15.43
CA VAL A 30 -6.94 9.18 15.00
C VAL A 30 -8.08 9.88 14.24
N ALA A 31 -8.55 11.01 14.79
CA ALA A 31 -9.59 11.84 14.19
C ALA A 31 -9.11 12.72 13.01
N GLU A 32 -7.81 12.67 12.67
CA GLU A 32 -7.25 13.45 11.57
C GLU A 32 -7.74 12.97 10.20
N VAL A 33 -7.76 13.91 9.26
CA VAL A 33 -8.03 13.67 7.84
C VAL A 33 -6.72 13.84 7.06
N CYS A 34 -6.47 12.96 6.09
CA CYS A 34 -5.33 13.10 5.20
C CYS A 34 -5.41 14.44 4.43
N PRO A 35 -4.40 15.33 4.54
CA PRO A 35 -4.45 16.64 3.89
C PRO A 35 -4.35 16.58 2.36
N LEU A 36 -3.98 15.44 1.78
CA LEU A 36 -3.83 15.26 0.33
C LEU A 36 -5.08 14.67 -0.33
N SER A 37 -5.71 13.69 0.32
CA SER A 37 -6.87 12.98 -0.23
C SER A 37 -8.20 13.44 0.37
N GLY A 38 -8.18 14.16 1.49
CA GLY A 38 -9.39 14.48 2.26
C GLY A 38 -10.04 13.25 2.91
N PHE A 39 -9.35 12.11 2.94
CA PHE A 39 -9.88 10.86 3.47
C PHE A 39 -9.49 10.66 4.95
N PRO A 40 -10.42 10.26 5.84
CA PRO A 40 -10.13 10.03 7.26
C PRO A 40 -9.03 9.00 7.47
N ILE A 41 -8.04 9.33 8.30
CA ILE A 41 -6.88 8.45 8.59
C ILE A 41 -7.34 7.14 9.23
N ALA A 42 -8.34 7.21 10.12
CA ALA A 42 -8.92 6.04 10.78
C ALA A 42 -9.51 4.99 9.81
N LEU A 43 -9.91 5.39 8.59
CA LEU A 43 -10.55 4.52 7.61
C LEU A 43 -9.56 3.91 6.60
N LEU A 44 -8.26 4.20 6.73
CA LEU A 44 -7.23 3.64 5.86
C LEU A 44 -7.04 2.14 6.13
N PRO A 45 -6.92 1.29 5.08
CA PRO A 45 -6.71 -0.14 5.25
C PRO A 45 -5.27 -0.51 5.63
N TYR A 46 -4.36 0.46 5.62
CA TYR A 46 -2.93 0.37 5.94
C TYR A 46 -2.55 1.52 6.89
N PRO A 47 -1.41 1.44 7.60
CA PRO A 47 -0.95 2.54 8.44
C PRO A 47 -0.69 3.79 7.61
N PRO A 48 -1.01 5.01 8.11
CA PRO A 48 -0.67 6.24 7.42
C PRO A 48 0.85 6.42 7.30
N PHE A 49 1.29 7.14 6.28
CA PHE A 49 2.68 7.55 6.13
C PHE A 49 2.92 8.85 6.93
N LYS A 50 4.06 8.93 7.63
CA LYS A 50 4.45 10.13 8.40
C LYS A 50 5.36 11.00 7.54
N LEU A 51 4.83 12.10 7.01
CA LEU A 51 5.58 13.05 6.18
C LEU A 51 6.03 14.25 7.02
N GLN A 52 7.29 14.65 6.93
CA GLN A 52 7.79 15.85 7.61
C GLN A 52 7.36 17.10 6.84
N ALA A 53 6.39 17.84 7.37
CA ALA A 53 5.90 19.08 6.77
C ALA A 53 6.62 20.30 7.34
N VAL A 54 6.92 21.28 6.48
CA VAL A 54 7.42 22.59 6.91
C VAL A 54 6.28 23.33 7.59
N SER A 55 6.52 23.83 8.80
CA SER A 55 5.57 24.75 9.43
C SER A 55 5.68 26.12 8.74
N PRO A 56 4.56 26.74 8.31
CA PRO A 56 4.60 28.07 7.69
C PRO A 56 5.09 29.15 8.68
N GLN A 57 5.01 28.89 9.99
CA GLN A 57 5.45 29.83 11.02
C GLN A 57 6.96 29.72 11.25
N ARG A 58 7.70 30.81 10.95
CA ARG A 58 9.14 30.89 11.24
C ARG A 58 9.40 30.58 12.72
N GLY A 59 10.29 29.62 12.98
CA GLY A 59 10.67 29.20 14.32
C GLY A 59 9.81 28.10 14.94
N SER A 60 8.72 27.68 14.28
CA SER A 60 7.96 26.50 14.71
C SER A 60 8.70 25.22 14.32
N ARG A 61 8.75 24.26 15.24
CA ARG A 61 9.26 22.91 14.97
C ARG A 61 8.42 22.25 13.85
N GLU A 62 9.09 21.55 12.94
CA GLU A 62 8.40 20.72 11.93
C GLU A 62 7.52 19.69 12.65
N THR A 63 6.25 19.61 12.26
CA THR A 63 5.31 18.63 12.79
C THR A 63 5.04 17.58 11.72
N PRO A 64 5.24 16.29 12.01
CA PRO A 64 4.93 15.25 11.05
C PRO A 64 3.43 15.23 10.77
N LYS A 65 3.06 15.13 9.49
CA LYS A 65 1.68 14.98 9.03
C LYS A 65 1.42 13.53 8.64
N LEU A 66 0.25 13.03 9.02
CA LEU A 66 -0.23 11.72 8.60
C LEU A 66 -0.88 11.85 7.22
N VAL A 67 -0.37 11.10 6.25
CA VAL A 67 -0.85 11.12 4.87
C VAL A 67 -1.17 9.71 4.37
N ASP A 68 -2.09 9.64 3.42
CA ASP A 68 -2.36 8.45 2.63
C ASP A 68 -1.17 8.22 1.67
N GLY A 69 -0.32 7.23 2.01
CA GLY A 69 0.90 6.93 1.29
C GLY A 69 0.68 6.55 -0.18
N PRO A 70 -0.19 5.58 -0.52
CA PRO A 70 -0.51 5.27 -1.90
C PRO A 70 -1.06 6.45 -2.68
N TYR A 71 -1.96 7.23 -2.09
CA TYR A 71 -2.49 8.42 -2.75
C TYR A 71 -1.36 9.39 -3.11
N LEU A 72 -0.47 9.66 -2.16
CA LEU A 72 0.70 10.50 -2.38
C LEU A 72 1.57 9.97 -3.53
N VAL A 73 2.06 8.73 -3.46
CA VAL A 73 2.93 8.15 -4.50
C VAL A 73 2.27 8.17 -5.88
N LEU A 74 1.01 7.74 -5.96
CA LEU A 74 0.27 7.73 -7.23
C LEU A 74 0.07 9.14 -7.78
N SER A 75 -0.27 10.11 -6.93
CA SER A 75 -0.46 11.51 -7.35
C SER A 75 0.84 12.14 -7.89
N VAL A 76 1.99 11.84 -7.28
CA VAL A 76 3.31 12.30 -7.73
C VAL A 76 3.65 11.65 -9.08
N LEU A 77 3.46 10.35 -9.25
CA LEU A 77 3.70 9.68 -10.55
C LEU A 77 2.80 10.24 -11.67
N CYS A 78 1.53 10.54 -11.36
CA CYS A 78 0.61 11.08 -12.36
C CYS A 78 0.97 12.50 -12.77
N SER A 79 1.19 13.39 -11.79
CA SER A 79 1.41 14.82 -12.01
C SER A 79 2.87 15.20 -12.29
N TRP A 80 3.80 14.31 -11.94
CA TRP A 80 5.24 14.57 -11.89
C TRP A 80 5.64 15.78 -11.01
N ARG A 81 4.80 16.11 -10.02
CA ARG A 81 5.06 17.19 -9.06
C ARG A 81 5.57 16.60 -7.75
N PHE A 82 6.82 16.90 -7.42
CA PHE A 82 7.47 16.43 -6.19
C PHE A 82 7.31 17.44 -5.04
N GLU A 83 6.42 18.42 -5.15
CA GLU A 83 6.10 19.34 -4.07
C GLU A 83 4.83 18.90 -3.35
N VAL A 84 4.92 18.67 -2.05
CA VAL A 84 3.87 18.09 -1.21
C VAL A 84 3.78 18.90 0.06
N LEU A 85 2.58 19.44 0.36
CA LEU A 85 2.36 20.32 1.52
C LEU A 85 3.36 21.49 1.58
N GLY A 86 3.68 22.08 0.41
CA GLY A 86 4.62 23.20 0.29
C GLY A 86 6.10 22.85 0.45
N LYS A 87 6.46 21.56 0.47
CA LYS A 87 7.84 21.08 0.57
C LYS A 87 8.19 20.18 -0.62
N ALA A 88 9.35 20.40 -1.24
CA ALA A 88 9.89 19.46 -2.20
C ALA A 88 10.30 18.16 -1.50
N LEU A 89 9.88 17.01 -2.03
CA LEU A 89 10.29 15.70 -1.58
C LEU A 89 11.80 15.55 -1.80
N THR A 90 12.51 15.22 -0.73
CA THR A 90 13.93 14.91 -0.79
C THR A 90 14.15 13.48 -1.26
N VAL A 91 15.39 13.14 -1.61
CA VAL A 91 15.78 11.74 -1.91
C VAL A 91 15.48 10.80 -0.73
N ALA A 92 15.64 11.30 0.51
CA ALA A 92 15.32 10.54 1.71
C ALA A 92 13.80 10.26 1.82
N ASP A 93 12.95 11.25 1.48
CA ASP A 93 11.50 11.08 1.48
C ASP A 93 11.06 10.06 0.42
N VAL A 94 11.64 10.13 -0.78
CA VAL A 94 11.41 9.18 -1.88
C VAL A 94 11.75 7.75 -1.44
N ASN A 95 12.93 7.54 -0.86
CA ASN A 95 13.34 6.23 -0.36
C ASN A 95 12.42 5.72 0.76
N ALA A 96 12.01 6.60 1.68
CA ALA A 96 11.09 6.26 2.76
C ALA A 96 9.70 5.84 2.22
N LEU A 97 9.20 6.54 1.19
CA LEU A 97 7.94 6.19 0.52
C LEU A 97 8.05 4.83 -0.18
N ASP A 98 9.15 4.55 -0.88
CA ASP A 98 9.34 3.28 -1.57
C ASP A 98 9.43 2.09 -0.60
N LEU A 99 10.14 2.26 0.52
CA LEU A 99 10.18 1.27 1.61
C LEU A 99 8.81 1.07 2.24
N TYR A 100 8.06 2.15 2.45
CA TYR A 100 6.69 2.09 2.94
C TYR A 100 5.79 1.29 2.00
N MET A 101 5.81 1.59 0.70
CA MET A 101 4.99 0.90 -0.30
C MET A 101 5.35 -0.60 -0.39
N LYS A 102 6.64 -0.94 -0.26
CA LYS A 102 7.11 -2.33 -0.18
C LYS A 102 6.60 -3.03 1.08
N ARG A 103 6.79 -2.43 2.25
CA ARG A 103 6.38 -3.01 3.55
C ARG A 103 4.88 -3.28 3.61
N CYS A 104 4.07 -2.37 3.07
CA CYS A 104 2.62 -2.48 3.07
C CYS A 104 2.07 -3.26 1.86
N LYS A 105 2.93 -3.78 0.98
CA LYS A 105 2.57 -4.56 -0.22
C LYS A 105 1.60 -3.82 -1.15
N LEU A 106 1.82 -2.52 -1.36
CA LEU A 106 0.89 -1.61 -2.06
C LEU A 106 1.13 -1.54 -3.59
N GLY A 107 1.68 -2.61 -4.16
CA GLY A 107 1.98 -2.72 -5.59
C GLY A 107 3.39 -2.26 -5.99
N PRO A 108 3.68 -2.18 -7.30
CA PRO A 108 5.02 -1.92 -7.84
C PRO A 108 5.36 -0.42 -7.99
N PHE A 109 4.49 0.49 -7.57
CA PHE A 109 4.69 1.93 -7.72
C PHE A 109 5.85 2.42 -6.83
N ARG A 110 6.98 2.74 -7.43
CA ARG A 110 8.19 3.23 -6.76
C ARG A 110 8.67 4.52 -7.40
N LEU A 111 8.82 5.57 -6.59
CA LEU A 111 9.27 6.88 -7.06
C LEU A 111 10.75 6.85 -7.42
N GLY A 112 11.58 6.11 -6.67
CA GLY A 112 13.01 5.97 -6.97
C GLY A 112 13.24 5.35 -8.35
N ARG A 113 12.55 4.23 -8.65
CA ARG A 113 12.60 3.60 -9.98
C ARG A 113 12.16 4.55 -11.09
N ALA A 114 11.11 5.34 -10.86
CA ALA A 114 10.64 6.29 -11.86
C ALA A 114 11.65 7.42 -12.12
N LEU A 115 12.39 7.86 -11.10
CA LEU A 115 13.47 8.85 -11.23
C LEU A 115 14.70 8.26 -11.95
N GLU A 116 15.07 7.00 -11.67
CA GLU A 116 16.13 6.28 -12.37
C GLU A 116 15.83 6.20 -13.88
N LEU A 117 14.62 5.76 -14.23
CA LEU A 117 14.16 5.69 -15.62
C LEU A 117 14.23 7.04 -16.34
N LEU A 118 13.86 8.12 -15.65
CA LEU A 118 13.98 9.47 -16.21
C LEU A 118 15.43 9.86 -16.52
N SER A 119 16.38 9.45 -15.68
CA SER A 119 17.81 9.78 -15.84
C SER A 119 18.55 8.95 -16.89
N GLU A 120 17.99 7.81 -17.29
CA GLU A 120 18.62 6.89 -18.25
C GLU A 120 18.60 7.42 -19.69
N HIS A 121 17.64 8.30 -20.02
CA HIS A 121 17.48 8.92 -21.35
C HIS A 121 17.40 7.92 -22.54
N SER A 122 17.07 6.66 -22.29
CA SER A 122 16.86 5.64 -23.32
C SER A 122 15.38 5.58 -23.76
N PRO A 123 15.07 5.26 -25.03
CA PRO A 123 13.69 5.15 -25.50
C PRO A 123 12.92 4.03 -24.76
N GLU A 124 13.61 2.97 -24.36
CA GLU A 124 13.04 1.90 -23.53
C GLU A 124 12.66 2.40 -22.14
N ALA A 125 13.54 3.17 -21.47
CA ALA A 125 13.25 3.72 -20.16
C ALA A 125 12.10 4.75 -20.19
N HIS A 126 12.04 5.57 -21.25
CA HIS A 126 10.91 6.47 -21.48
C HIS A 126 9.59 5.72 -21.64
N LYS A 127 9.59 4.61 -22.38
CA LYS A 127 8.40 3.75 -22.55
C LYS A 127 7.98 3.13 -21.22
N GLU A 128 8.90 2.55 -20.46
CA GLU A 128 8.62 1.97 -19.15
C GLU A 128 8.07 3.02 -18.18
N LEU A 129 8.64 4.23 -18.17
CA LEU A 129 8.16 5.33 -17.34
C LEU A 129 6.71 5.71 -17.70
N GLU A 130 6.38 5.84 -18.99
CA GLU A 130 5.02 6.12 -19.43
C GLU A 130 4.04 5.02 -19.04
N GLU A 131 4.43 3.75 -19.12
CA GLU A 131 3.62 2.61 -18.68
C GLU A 131 3.33 2.67 -17.16
N ILE A 132 4.35 3.00 -16.35
CA ILE A 132 4.20 3.22 -14.90
C ILE A 132 3.20 4.35 -14.64
N ARG A 133 3.35 5.48 -15.33
CA ARG A 133 2.47 6.66 -15.16
C ARG A 133 1.04 6.39 -15.62
N PHE A 134 0.86 5.67 -16.72
CA PHE A 134 -0.44 5.24 -17.19
C PHE A 134 -1.14 4.33 -16.16
N THR A 135 -0.43 3.33 -15.66
CA THR A 135 -0.97 2.41 -14.64
C THR A 135 -1.28 3.15 -13.32
N ALA A 136 -0.43 4.10 -12.92
CA ALA A 136 -0.64 4.93 -11.74
C ALA A 136 -1.92 5.76 -11.84
N ARG A 137 -2.24 6.32 -13.03
CA ARG A 137 -3.49 7.07 -13.27
C ARG A 137 -4.72 6.21 -13.01
N ARG A 138 -4.80 5.04 -13.65
CA ARG A 138 -5.91 4.10 -13.44
C ARG A 138 -6.04 3.68 -11.98
N ARG A 139 -4.90 3.43 -11.31
CA ARG A 139 -4.91 3.05 -9.89
C ARG A 139 -5.38 4.19 -8.99
N LEU A 140 -4.99 5.43 -9.28
CA LEU A 140 -5.40 6.61 -8.53
C LEU A 140 -6.92 6.86 -8.65
N GLU A 141 -7.48 6.70 -9.84
CA GLU A 141 -8.94 6.79 -10.07
C GLU A 141 -9.70 5.72 -9.26
N GLY A 142 -9.24 4.47 -9.32
CA GLY A 142 -9.81 3.38 -8.53
C GLY A 142 -9.72 3.65 -7.02
N LEU A 143 -8.60 4.18 -6.54
CA LEU A 143 -8.43 4.56 -5.13
C LEU A 143 -9.41 5.66 -4.71
N LYS A 144 -9.55 6.72 -5.52
CA LYS A 144 -10.51 7.81 -5.29
C LYS A 144 -11.95 7.30 -5.24
N HIS A 145 -12.30 6.36 -6.13
CA HIS A 145 -13.62 5.73 -6.12
C HIS A 145 -13.86 4.95 -4.82
N ILE A 146 -12.91 4.10 -4.40
CA ILE A 146 -13.01 3.34 -3.14
C ILE A 146 -13.16 4.27 -1.94
N GLN A 147 -12.38 5.35 -1.88
CA GLN A 147 -12.47 6.35 -0.81
C GLN A 147 -13.86 6.99 -0.77
N ARG A 148 -14.41 7.40 -1.91
CA ARG A 148 -15.76 7.97 -2.01
C ARG A 148 -16.83 7.00 -1.51
N VAL A 149 -16.78 5.74 -1.94
CA VAL A 149 -17.72 4.69 -1.50
C VAL A 149 -17.63 4.45 0.01
N ARG A 150 -16.41 4.43 0.56
CA ARG A 150 -16.20 4.29 2.01
C ARG A 150 -16.74 5.48 2.80
N LEU A 151 -16.58 6.70 2.30
CA LEU A 151 -17.15 7.89 2.93
C LEU A 151 -18.68 7.83 2.97
N THR A 152 -19.33 7.40 1.88
CA THR A 152 -20.79 7.26 1.85
C THR A 152 -21.31 6.17 2.78
N ARG A 153 -20.54 5.09 2.99
CA ARG A 153 -20.94 3.97 3.86
C ARG A 153 -20.55 4.15 5.33
N GLY A 154 -19.43 4.84 5.59
CA GLY A 154 -18.89 5.05 6.93
C GLY A 154 -19.55 6.16 7.74
N GLY A 155 -20.39 6.99 7.10
CA GLY A 155 -21.28 7.92 7.81
C GLY A 155 -22.49 7.24 8.44
N GLU A 156 -22.82 6.03 8.00
CA GLU A 156 -23.80 5.16 8.65
C GLU A 156 -23.05 4.34 9.70
N VAL A 157 -22.65 4.99 10.79
CA VAL A 157 -22.40 4.28 12.04
C VAL A 157 -23.75 3.66 12.38
N GLN A 158 -23.98 2.41 11.96
CA GLN A 158 -25.09 1.64 12.50
C GLN A 158 -24.93 1.76 14.01
N PRO A 159 -25.88 2.38 14.74
CA PRO A 159 -25.84 2.35 16.18
C PRO A 159 -25.71 0.88 16.52
N ALA A 160 -24.65 0.52 17.25
CA ALA A 160 -24.40 -0.84 17.67
C ALA A 160 -25.74 -1.34 18.23
N ALA A 161 -26.40 -2.22 17.46
CA ALA A 161 -27.65 -2.81 17.89
C ALA A 161 -27.27 -3.62 19.13
N GLU A 162 -27.48 -3.02 20.29
CA GLU A 162 -27.28 -3.65 21.57
C GLU A 162 -28.13 -4.92 21.56
N GLY A 163 -27.43 -6.05 21.70
CA GLY A 163 -27.98 -7.32 22.17
C GLY A 163 -29.30 -7.78 21.56
N SER A 164 -29.21 -8.66 20.56
CA SER A 164 -30.17 -9.76 20.53
C SER A 164 -29.45 -11.02 20.12
N GLY A 165 -29.11 -11.81 21.14
CA GLY A 165 -28.50 -13.11 20.97
C GLY A 165 -29.43 -14.02 20.18
N ARG A 166 -28.87 -14.66 19.14
CA ARG A 166 -29.41 -15.92 18.64
C ARG A 166 -28.26 -16.77 18.13
N VAL A 167 -27.82 -17.66 19.01
CA VAL A 167 -27.08 -18.88 18.67
C VAL A 167 -28.01 -19.75 17.82
N GLU A 168 -27.72 -19.88 16.53
CA GLU A 168 -28.13 -21.07 15.78
C GLU A 168 -26.90 -21.69 15.12
N ALA A 169 -26.56 -22.86 15.66
CA ALA A 169 -25.61 -23.78 15.08
C ALA A 169 -26.21 -24.30 13.77
N VAL A 170 -25.54 -24.05 12.65
CA VAL A 170 -25.78 -24.79 11.40
C VAL A 170 -24.57 -25.64 11.12
N THR A 171 -24.80 -26.93 11.31
CA THR A 171 -23.97 -28.07 10.92
C THR A 171 -23.73 -28.10 9.41
N GLY A 172 -22.57 -28.63 9.05
CA GLY A 172 -21.97 -28.48 7.73
C GLY A 172 -22.63 -29.22 6.58
N THR A 173 -22.08 -28.97 5.40
CA THR A 173 -22.23 -29.84 4.23
C THR A 173 -20.93 -29.77 3.46
N GLN A 174 -20.19 -30.88 3.49
CA GLN A 174 -19.03 -31.14 2.65
C GLN A 174 -19.53 -31.37 1.22
N HIS A 175 -19.03 -30.59 0.27
CA HIS A 175 -19.08 -30.96 -1.14
C HIS A 175 -17.65 -31.14 -1.63
N ASP A 176 -17.31 -32.41 -1.74
CA ASP A 176 -16.21 -32.95 -2.53
C ASP A 176 -16.51 -32.69 -4.01
N ALA A 177 -15.59 -32.02 -4.71
CA ALA A 177 -15.65 -31.87 -6.15
C ALA A 177 -14.22 -31.93 -6.69
N SER A 178 -13.76 -33.17 -6.87
CA SER A 178 -12.74 -33.54 -7.86
C SER A 178 -13.05 -32.88 -9.20
N MET A 179 -12.12 -32.10 -9.75
CA MET A 179 -12.04 -31.87 -11.18
C MET A 179 -10.60 -32.08 -11.67
N SER A 180 -10.50 -33.13 -12.48
CA SER A 180 -9.39 -33.55 -13.29
C SER A 180 -8.99 -32.50 -14.34
N GLU A 181 -7.68 -32.50 -14.63
CA GLU A 181 -7.06 -32.40 -15.97
C GLU A 181 -7.55 -31.33 -16.97
N GLU A 182 -6.63 -30.49 -17.46
CA GLU A 182 -6.12 -30.66 -18.83
C GLU A 182 -4.89 -29.77 -19.07
N ARG A 183 -3.84 -30.42 -19.61
CA ARG A 183 -2.65 -29.77 -20.16
C ARG A 183 -3.00 -29.22 -21.54
N THR A 184 -2.68 -27.97 -21.82
CA THR A 184 -2.56 -27.51 -23.21
C THR A 184 -1.35 -26.59 -23.35
N THR A 185 -0.26 -27.15 -23.85
CA THR A 185 0.88 -26.42 -24.41
C THR A 185 0.56 -26.05 -25.86
N PRO A 186 0.66 -24.78 -26.27
CA PRO A 186 0.84 -24.46 -27.68
C PRO A 186 2.33 -24.32 -28.01
N ALA A 187 2.69 -25.00 -29.10
CA ALA A 187 3.97 -25.00 -29.77
C ALA A 187 4.19 -23.72 -30.60
N VAL A 188 5.46 -23.36 -30.75
CA VAL A 188 6.14 -22.97 -32.01
C VAL A 188 5.41 -22.02 -32.97
N VAL A 189 5.97 -20.84 -33.22
CA VAL A 189 6.26 -20.36 -34.59
C VAL A 189 7.50 -19.45 -34.54
N GLY A 190 8.57 -19.89 -35.20
CA GLY A 190 9.71 -19.05 -35.50
C GLY A 190 9.42 -18.11 -36.66
N GLN A 191 9.99 -16.90 -36.61
CA GLN A 191 10.22 -16.10 -37.81
C GLN A 191 11.67 -15.62 -37.82
N GLN A 192 12.46 -16.28 -38.66
CA GLN A 192 13.66 -15.72 -39.27
C GLN A 192 13.22 -14.66 -40.29
N GLY A 193 13.53 -13.40 -40.03
CA GLY A 193 13.30 -12.28 -40.94
C GLY A 193 14.62 -11.63 -41.32
N ARG A 194 14.87 -11.51 -42.62
CA ARG A 194 16.15 -11.27 -43.29
C ARG A 194 16.73 -9.86 -43.11
N ARG A 195 18.07 -9.84 -43.16
CA ARG A 195 18.96 -8.77 -43.65
C ARG A 195 18.34 -7.90 -44.75
N GLN A 196 18.61 -6.60 -44.70
CA GLN A 196 19.06 -5.85 -45.88
C GLN A 196 19.98 -4.70 -45.42
N GLN A 197 21.27 -4.84 -45.76
CA GLN A 197 22.22 -3.74 -45.83
C GLN A 197 21.92 -2.96 -47.12
N GLN A 198 21.80 -1.64 -47.02
CA GLN A 198 21.98 -0.74 -48.16
C GLN A 198 22.86 0.42 -47.68
N GLN A 199 24.08 0.49 -48.22
CA GLN A 199 24.84 1.73 -48.40
C GLN A 199 24.58 2.19 -49.82
N PRO A 200 24.39 3.50 -50.03
CA PRO A 200 25.31 4.30 -50.86
C PRO A 200 25.41 5.77 -50.36
N GLN A 201 26.33 6.64 -50.77
CA GLN A 201 27.56 6.59 -51.56
C GLN A 201 28.44 7.74 -51.06
#